data_AF-A0A497D683-F1
#
_entry.id   AF-A0A497D683-F1
#
_cell.length_a   1.000
_cell.length_b   1.000
_cell.length_c   1.000
_cell.angle_alpha   90.00
_cell.angle_beta   90.00
_cell.angle_gamma   90.00
#
_symmetry.space_group_name_H-M   'P 1'
#
loop_
_entity.id
_entity.type
_entity.pdbx_description
1 polymer ?
#
loop_
_entity_poly.entity_id
_entity_poly.type
_entity_poly.pdbx_seq_one_letter_code
_entity_poly.pdbx_strand_id
1 'polypeptide(L)'
;MKKIITTLSITLFIFTGTVILAQPQGKQVYNVFRGYYEDNIKPELLRQQDKFMNVLTDEEKSELLKIKTDWKTVHENMKGTVAPADRKNTQKTHFAAFNSRVEKIVDAHHEMKEQYIKEMTPKKEQWQKDMNAIREENDMPENSKKTYLDRVDDPTFILMWDPDKMYAKKPMVLGMNQQKMKTGEPIKPGITIFPQPAKTTITIKITGVKDKKVTAAVYDASGEKIKELFDAGSSLPVLSFSLDVSGWENGIYTVKTLFGNRNMTMDFEVVK
;
A
#
# COMPACT_ATOMS: atom_id res chain seq x y z
N MET A 1 68.50 30.47 -2.34
CA MET A 1 67.11 30.95 -2.34
C MET A 1 66.19 29.81 -2.77
N LYS A 2 65.11 29.62 -2.01
CA LYS A 2 63.88 28.82 -2.22
C LYS A 2 63.97 27.29 -2.44
N LYS A 3 63.47 26.62 -1.39
CA LYS A 3 63.17 25.21 -1.16
C LYS A 3 62.00 24.70 -2.03
N ILE A 4 62.02 23.43 -2.42
CA ILE A 4 60.83 22.57 -2.49
C ILE A 4 61.23 21.19 -1.95
N ILE A 5 60.65 20.83 -0.81
CA ILE A 5 60.73 19.50 -0.20
C ILE A 5 59.40 18.83 -0.55
N THR A 6 59.44 17.73 -1.31
CA THR A 6 58.27 16.91 -1.57
C THR A 6 58.37 15.66 -0.71
N THR A 7 57.64 15.65 0.40
CA THR A 7 57.54 14.53 1.33
C THR A 7 56.62 13.46 0.74
N LEU A 8 57.16 12.26 0.54
CA LEU A 8 56.42 11.04 0.19
C LEU A 8 55.67 10.54 1.44
N SER A 9 54.34 10.65 1.45
CA SER A 9 53.51 10.04 2.49
C SER A 9 52.87 8.75 1.97
N ILE A 10 53.45 7.63 2.40
CA ILE A 10 52.87 6.29 2.30
C ILE A 10 51.60 6.28 3.15
N THR A 11 50.43 6.14 2.52
CA THR A 11 49.17 5.92 3.25
C THR A 11 48.70 4.50 3.02
N LEU A 12 48.74 3.75 4.11
CA LEU A 12 48.33 2.36 4.30
C LEU A 12 46.81 2.23 4.03
N PHE A 13 46.43 1.41 3.05
CA PHE A 13 45.04 1.00 2.83
C PHE A 13 44.60 0.09 3.99
N ILE A 14 43.86 0.63 4.95
CA ILE A 14 43.14 -0.18 5.94
C ILE A 14 41.83 -0.63 5.27
N PHE A 15 41.82 -1.90 4.86
CA PHE A 15 40.64 -2.61 4.39
C PHE A 15 39.69 -2.82 5.58
N THR A 16 38.83 -1.83 5.89
CA THR A 16 37.66 -2.09 6.73
C THR A 16 36.57 -2.67 5.83
N GLY A 17 36.51 -4.00 5.80
CA GLY A 17 35.39 -4.72 5.19
C GLY A 17 34.10 -4.33 5.91
N THR A 18 33.30 -3.49 5.27
CA THR A 18 31.88 -3.38 5.59
C THR A 18 31.23 -4.66 5.11
N VAL A 19 30.90 -5.53 6.07
CA VAL A 19 29.91 -6.58 5.86
C VAL A 19 28.63 -5.86 5.44
N ILE A 20 28.30 -5.91 4.15
CA ILE A 20 26.97 -5.54 3.67
C ILE A 20 26.03 -6.59 4.27
N LEU A 21 25.46 -6.27 5.42
CA LEU A 21 24.28 -6.97 5.91
C LEU A 21 23.20 -6.73 4.86
N ALA A 22 22.94 -7.75 4.03
CA ALA A 22 21.78 -7.79 3.15
C ALA A 22 20.53 -7.55 4.02
N GLN A 23 20.00 -6.32 3.98
CA GLN A 23 18.71 -6.04 4.57
C GLN A 23 17.67 -6.92 3.88
N PRO A 24 16.66 -7.43 4.61
CA PRO A 24 15.64 -8.28 4.02
C PRO A 24 14.76 -7.44 3.07
N GLN A 25 15.19 -7.31 1.82
CA GLN A 25 14.56 -6.50 0.76
C GLN A 25 13.07 -6.80 0.60
N GLY A 26 12.64 -8.04 0.84
CA GLY A 26 11.24 -8.46 0.67
C GLY A 26 10.20 -7.69 1.48
N LYS A 27 10.55 -7.10 2.64
CA LYS A 27 9.61 -6.24 3.40
C LYS A 27 9.48 -4.83 2.82
N GLN A 28 10.53 -4.30 2.19
CA GLN A 28 10.50 -2.98 1.57
C GLN A 28 9.73 -3.01 0.25
N VAL A 29 9.99 -3.99 -0.62
CA VAL A 29 9.30 -4.07 -1.92
C VAL A 29 7.79 -4.34 -1.76
N TYR A 30 7.38 -5.13 -0.75
CA TYR A 30 5.97 -5.31 -0.43
C TYR A 30 5.26 -3.98 -0.10
N ASN A 31 5.94 -3.07 0.60
CA ASN A 31 5.37 -1.76 0.92
C ASN A 31 5.27 -0.86 -0.32
N VAL A 32 6.18 -1.01 -1.30
CA VAL A 32 6.10 -0.31 -2.59
C VAL A 32 4.88 -0.78 -3.38
N PHE A 33 4.68 -2.09 -3.54
CA PHE A 33 3.47 -2.64 -4.17
C PHE A 33 2.19 -2.21 -3.46
N ARG A 34 2.21 -2.22 -2.13
CA ARG A 34 1.07 -1.78 -1.33
C ARG A 34 0.78 -0.29 -1.53
N GLY A 35 1.80 0.56 -1.52
CA GLY A 35 1.66 2.00 -1.77
C GLY A 35 1.05 2.25 -3.14
N TYR A 36 1.64 1.66 -4.17
CA TYR A 36 1.12 1.77 -5.53
C TYR A 36 -0.35 1.32 -5.61
N TYR A 37 -0.71 0.20 -4.98
CA TYR A 37 -2.09 -0.27 -4.94
C TYR A 37 -3.05 0.71 -4.26
N GLU A 38 -2.72 1.19 -3.06
CA GLU A 38 -3.58 2.10 -2.30
C GLU A 38 -3.77 3.44 -3.02
N ASP A 39 -2.76 3.89 -3.76
CA ASP A 39 -2.76 5.20 -4.43
C ASP A 39 -3.41 5.15 -5.83
N ASN A 40 -3.22 4.05 -6.58
CA ASN A 40 -3.59 4.00 -8.01
C ASN A 40 -4.73 3.03 -8.33
N ILE A 41 -4.84 1.91 -7.58
CA ILE A 41 -5.75 0.82 -7.93
C ILE A 41 -7.00 0.86 -7.05
N LYS A 42 -6.82 0.90 -5.73
CA LYS A 42 -7.92 0.85 -4.76
C LYS A 42 -8.96 1.94 -4.95
N PRO A 43 -8.60 3.23 -5.18
CA PRO A 43 -9.59 4.28 -5.35
C PRO A 43 -10.48 4.05 -6.57
N GLU A 44 -9.89 3.54 -7.65
CA GLU A 44 -10.62 3.22 -8.87
C GLU A 44 -11.54 2.00 -8.66
N LEU A 45 -11.06 0.96 -7.98
CA LEU A 45 -11.91 -0.20 -7.64
C LEU A 45 -13.10 0.24 -6.77
N LEU A 46 -12.90 1.08 -5.76
CA LEU A 46 -13.98 1.65 -4.96
C LEU A 46 -14.98 2.40 -5.83
N ARG A 47 -14.49 3.28 -6.71
CA ARG A 47 -15.33 4.06 -7.63
C ARG A 47 -16.19 3.16 -8.53
N GLN A 48 -15.62 2.09 -9.07
CA GLN A 48 -16.36 1.16 -9.92
C GLN A 48 -17.34 0.28 -9.13
N GLN A 49 -16.95 -0.12 -7.91
CA GLN A 49 -17.84 -0.85 -7.01
C GLN A 49 -19.06 0.00 -6.68
N ASP A 50 -18.88 1.28 -6.35
CA ASP A 50 -19.98 2.21 -6.07
C ASP A 50 -20.90 2.40 -7.29
N LYS A 51 -20.33 2.55 -8.49
CA LYS A 51 -21.11 2.60 -9.74
C LYS A 51 -22.00 1.37 -9.89
N PHE A 52 -21.42 0.17 -9.72
CA PHE A 52 -22.16 -1.08 -9.82
C PHE A 52 -23.24 -1.18 -8.74
N MET A 53 -22.92 -0.86 -7.49
CA MET A 53 -23.88 -0.91 -6.37
C MET A 53 -25.05 0.07 -6.53
N ASN A 54 -24.84 1.20 -7.22
CA ASN A 54 -25.89 2.19 -7.48
C ASN A 54 -26.91 1.74 -8.52
N VAL A 55 -26.55 0.84 -9.45
CA VAL A 55 -27.50 0.31 -10.44
C VAL A 55 -28.27 -0.92 -9.96
N LEU A 56 -27.78 -1.59 -8.90
CA LEU A 56 -28.45 -2.76 -8.33
C LEU A 56 -29.77 -2.40 -7.63
N THR A 57 -30.77 -3.26 -7.78
CA THR A 57 -32.01 -3.19 -7.00
C THR A 57 -31.78 -3.58 -5.53
N ASP A 58 -32.74 -3.30 -4.66
CA ASP A 58 -32.64 -3.68 -3.25
C ASP A 58 -32.67 -5.22 -3.07
N GLU A 59 -33.41 -5.94 -3.92
CA GLU A 59 -33.40 -7.40 -3.97
C GLU A 59 -32.02 -7.94 -4.36
N GLU A 60 -31.38 -7.36 -5.37
CA GLU A 60 -30.05 -7.76 -5.83
C GLU A 60 -28.97 -7.46 -4.78
N LYS A 61 -29.06 -6.31 -4.10
CA LYS A 61 -28.18 -5.98 -2.97
C LYS A 61 -28.33 -6.97 -1.82
N SER A 62 -29.57 -7.35 -1.51
CA SER A 62 -29.87 -8.35 -0.48
C SER A 62 -29.31 -9.72 -0.85
N GLU A 63 -29.50 -10.16 -2.10
CA GLU A 63 -28.94 -11.40 -2.61
C GLU A 63 -27.41 -11.37 -2.61
N LEU A 64 -26.78 -10.26 -2.99
CA LEU A 64 -25.32 -10.08 -2.92
C LEU A 64 -24.79 -10.19 -1.48
N LEU A 65 -25.51 -9.63 -0.50
CA LEU A 65 -25.15 -9.75 0.91
C LEU A 65 -25.28 -11.20 1.41
N LYS A 66 -26.33 -11.91 0.98
CA LYS A 66 -26.52 -13.32 1.29
C LYS A 66 -25.40 -14.17 0.69
N ILE A 67 -25.09 -13.94 -0.58
CA ILE A 67 -23.95 -14.54 -1.31
C ILE A 67 -22.64 -14.35 -0.51
N LYS A 68 -22.33 -13.11 -0.09
CA LYS A 68 -21.13 -12.79 0.73
C LYS A 68 -21.11 -13.54 2.07
N THR A 69 -22.27 -13.67 2.71
CA THR A 69 -22.44 -14.36 3.99
C THR A 69 -22.26 -15.87 3.83
N ASP A 70 -22.87 -16.46 2.82
CA ASP A 70 -22.74 -17.89 2.49
C ASP A 70 -21.28 -18.26 2.23
N TRP A 71 -20.56 -17.42 1.48
CA TRP A 71 -19.13 -17.63 1.21
C TRP A 71 -18.28 -17.61 2.48
N LYS A 72 -18.55 -16.67 3.38
CA LYS A 72 -17.88 -16.61 4.69
C LYS A 72 -18.15 -17.89 5.49
N THR A 73 -19.40 -18.33 5.54
CA THR A 73 -19.81 -19.56 6.24
C THR A 73 -19.14 -20.81 5.65
N VAL A 74 -19.08 -20.93 4.33
CA VAL A 74 -18.34 -22.03 3.67
C VAL A 74 -16.87 -22.01 4.08
N HIS A 75 -16.22 -20.84 4.02
CA HIS A 75 -14.82 -20.70 4.40
C HIS A 75 -14.56 -21.09 5.87
N GLU A 76 -15.44 -20.71 6.78
CA GLU A 76 -15.37 -21.05 8.20
C GLU A 76 -15.63 -22.54 8.44
N ASN A 77 -16.68 -23.10 7.84
CA ASN A 77 -17.03 -24.51 8.00
C ASN A 77 -15.95 -25.44 7.44
N MET A 78 -15.30 -25.08 6.33
CA MET A 78 -14.20 -25.88 5.76
C MET A 78 -12.95 -25.94 6.66
N LYS A 79 -12.83 -25.05 7.64
CA LYS A 79 -11.72 -25.01 8.59
C LYS A 79 -11.90 -26.11 9.66
N GLY A 80 -11.43 -27.31 9.34
CA GLY A 80 -11.34 -28.44 10.30
C GLY A 80 -12.33 -29.58 10.07
N THR A 81 -13.34 -29.42 9.19
CA THR A 81 -14.32 -30.47 8.87
C THR A 81 -13.99 -31.26 7.60
N VAL A 82 -13.36 -30.60 6.60
CA VAL A 82 -12.98 -31.23 5.33
C VAL A 82 -11.52 -31.71 5.39
N ALA A 83 -11.27 -32.94 4.97
CA ALA A 83 -9.92 -33.50 4.89
C ALA A 83 -9.03 -32.63 3.96
N PRO A 84 -7.75 -32.40 4.30
CA PRO A 84 -6.87 -31.52 3.51
C PRO A 84 -6.81 -31.84 2.02
N ALA A 85 -6.91 -33.12 1.65
CA ALA A 85 -6.90 -33.60 0.27
C ALA A 85 -8.11 -33.10 -0.55
N ASP A 86 -9.29 -32.99 0.07
CA ASP A 86 -10.54 -32.65 -0.62
C ASP A 86 -10.83 -31.14 -0.61
N ARG A 87 -10.21 -30.39 0.31
CA ARG A 87 -10.44 -28.93 0.48
C ARG A 87 -10.33 -28.15 -0.82
N LYS A 88 -9.37 -28.49 -1.68
CA LYS A 88 -9.14 -27.76 -2.94
C LYS A 88 -10.29 -27.93 -3.92
N ASN A 89 -10.78 -29.16 -4.10
CA ASN A 89 -11.91 -29.43 -5.00
C ASN A 89 -13.21 -28.87 -4.43
N THR A 90 -13.46 -29.06 -3.13
CA THR A 90 -14.63 -28.50 -2.45
C THR A 90 -14.65 -26.97 -2.53
N GLN A 91 -13.52 -26.30 -2.29
CA GLN A 91 -13.41 -24.84 -2.46
C GLN A 91 -13.71 -24.41 -3.89
N LYS A 92 -13.18 -25.12 -4.89
CA LYS A 92 -13.43 -24.81 -6.31
C LYS A 92 -14.91 -24.92 -6.65
N THR A 93 -15.58 -25.98 -6.21
CA THR A 93 -17.01 -26.20 -6.46
C THR A 93 -17.87 -25.13 -5.79
N HIS A 94 -17.63 -24.82 -4.51
CA HIS A 94 -18.36 -23.76 -3.83
C HIS A 94 -18.09 -22.39 -4.45
N PHE A 95 -16.84 -22.11 -4.85
CA PHE A 95 -16.49 -20.87 -5.53
C PHE A 95 -17.18 -20.75 -6.89
N ALA A 96 -17.29 -21.83 -7.66
CA ALA A 96 -17.99 -21.80 -8.94
C ALA A 96 -19.50 -21.54 -8.78
N ALA A 97 -20.16 -22.23 -7.84
CA ALA A 97 -21.57 -22.02 -7.54
C ALA A 97 -21.84 -20.59 -7.04
N PHE A 98 -20.94 -20.10 -6.20
CA PHE A 98 -20.92 -18.73 -5.70
C PHE A 98 -20.79 -17.71 -6.84
N ASN A 99 -19.80 -17.90 -7.73
CA ASN A 99 -19.51 -16.97 -8.82
C ASN A 99 -20.68 -16.90 -9.80
N SER A 100 -21.33 -18.04 -10.09
CA SER A 100 -22.49 -18.11 -10.97
C SER A 100 -23.68 -17.29 -10.45
N ARG A 101 -23.87 -17.19 -9.12
CA ARG A 101 -24.93 -16.34 -8.54
C ARG A 101 -24.62 -14.85 -8.73
N VAL A 102 -23.37 -14.45 -8.55
CA VAL A 102 -22.93 -13.06 -8.79
C VAL A 102 -23.00 -12.71 -10.28
N GLU A 103 -22.61 -13.65 -11.14
CA GLU A 103 -22.67 -13.50 -12.59
C GLU A 103 -24.10 -13.24 -13.07
N LYS A 104 -25.11 -13.91 -12.50
CA LYS A 104 -26.52 -13.59 -12.81
C LYS A 104 -26.91 -12.16 -12.47
N ILE A 105 -26.40 -11.60 -11.36
CA ILE A 105 -26.64 -10.19 -11.01
C ILE A 105 -25.95 -9.30 -12.04
N VAL A 106 -24.68 -9.56 -12.35
CA VAL A 106 -23.93 -8.80 -13.36
C VAL A 106 -24.60 -8.84 -14.74
N ASP A 107 -25.06 -10.01 -15.17
CA ASP A 107 -25.68 -10.23 -16.48
C ASP A 107 -27.06 -9.57 -16.58
N ALA A 108 -27.74 -9.30 -15.46
CA ALA A 108 -28.95 -8.48 -15.47
C ALA A 108 -28.67 -7.01 -15.88
N HIS A 109 -27.43 -6.54 -15.71
CA HIS A 109 -26.99 -5.16 -15.94
C HIS A 109 -26.00 -5.07 -17.11
N HIS A 110 -26.40 -5.53 -18.30
CA HIS A 110 -25.54 -5.60 -19.50
C HIS A 110 -24.77 -4.31 -19.81
N GLU A 111 -25.43 -3.15 -19.78
CA GLU A 111 -24.77 -1.86 -20.08
C GLU A 111 -23.68 -1.53 -19.05
N MET A 112 -23.96 -1.74 -17.76
CA MET A 112 -22.98 -1.52 -16.69
C MET A 112 -21.81 -2.52 -16.81
N LYS A 113 -22.10 -3.78 -17.16
CA LYS A 113 -21.10 -4.83 -17.41
C LYS A 113 -20.14 -4.42 -18.53
N GLU A 114 -20.66 -4.01 -19.69
CA GLU A 114 -19.86 -3.59 -20.84
C GLU A 114 -19.04 -2.34 -20.52
N GLN A 115 -19.66 -1.34 -19.89
CA GLN A 115 -18.98 -0.12 -19.47
C GLN A 115 -17.83 -0.41 -18.51
N TYR A 116 -18.05 -1.29 -17.52
CA TYR A 116 -17.02 -1.69 -16.57
C TYR A 116 -15.83 -2.33 -17.28
N ILE A 117 -16.06 -3.31 -18.15
CA ILE A 117 -14.99 -4.00 -18.89
C ILE A 117 -14.20 -2.99 -19.74
N LYS A 118 -14.90 -2.09 -20.45
CA LYS A 118 -14.29 -1.04 -21.26
C LYS A 118 -13.42 -0.08 -20.44
N GLU A 119 -13.88 0.33 -19.26
CA GLU A 119 -13.11 1.23 -18.39
C GLU A 119 -11.93 0.52 -17.70
N MET A 120 -12.09 -0.74 -17.32
CA MET A 120 -11.14 -1.46 -16.46
C MET A 120 -10.06 -2.23 -17.21
N THR A 121 -10.33 -2.71 -18.43
CA THR A 121 -9.33 -3.43 -19.25
C THR A 121 -8.05 -2.60 -19.49
N PRO A 122 -8.11 -1.36 -20.02
CA PRO A 122 -6.89 -0.58 -20.25
C PRO A 122 -6.18 -0.19 -18.93
N LYS A 123 -6.92 0.02 -17.85
CA LYS A 123 -6.34 0.29 -16.52
C LYS A 123 -5.62 -0.93 -15.97
N LYS A 124 -6.20 -2.12 -16.11
CA LYS A 124 -5.56 -3.38 -15.74
C LYS A 124 -4.22 -3.54 -16.45
N GLU A 125 -4.21 -3.35 -17.77
CA GLU A 125 -2.98 -3.45 -18.57
C GLU A 125 -1.91 -2.47 -18.09
N GLN A 126 -2.30 -1.22 -17.81
CA GLN A 126 -1.38 -0.22 -17.27
C GLN A 126 -0.85 -0.63 -15.88
N TRP A 127 -1.71 -1.06 -14.97
CA TRP A 127 -1.32 -1.49 -13.63
C TRP A 127 -0.41 -2.72 -13.67
N GLN A 128 -0.64 -3.66 -14.59
CA GLN A 128 0.26 -4.80 -14.80
C GLN A 128 1.65 -4.35 -15.25
N LYS A 129 1.73 -3.40 -16.20
CA LYS A 129 3.00 -2.82 -16.64
C LYS A 129 3.74 -2.13 -15.50
N ASP A 130 3.05 -1.28 -14.74
CA ASP A 130 3.65 -0.55 -13.62
C ASP A 130 4.13 -1.49 -12.51
N MET A 131 3.33 -2.51 -12.18
CA MET A 131 3.72 -3.55 -11.21
C MET A 131 4.94 -4.35 -11.69
N ASN A 132 5.05 -4.61 -12.99
CA ASN A 132 6.23 -5.27 -13.55
C ASN A 132 7.47 -4.35 -13.52
N ALA A 133 7.30 -3.05 -13.78
CA ALA A 133 8.39 -2.07 -13.66
C ALA A 133 8.91 -1.99 -12.20
N ILE A 134 8.01 -1.96 -11.21
CA ILE A 134 8.40 -2.02 -9.79
C ILE A 134 9.18 -3.32 -9.50
N ARG A 135 8.82 -4.44 -10.14
CA ARG A 135 9.51 -5.72 -9.95
C ARG A 135 10.90 -5.69 -10.56
N GLU A 136 11.04 -5.15 -11.76
CA GLU A 136 12.33 -4.98 -12.44
C GLU A 136 13.27 -4.07 -11.65
N GLU A 137 12.79 -2.91 -11.19
CA GLU A 137 13.57 -1.97 -10.37
C GLU A 137 14.07 -2.58 -9.04
N ASN A 138 13.40 -3.64 -8.57
CA ASN A 138 13.73 -4.32 -7.31
C ASN A 138 14.34 -5.72 -7.53
N ASP A 139 14.91 -6.00 -8.72
CA ASP A 139 15.55 -7.27 -9.09
C ASP A 139 14.67 -8.51 -8.82
N MET A 140 13.35 -8.38 -8.97
CA MET A 140 12.39 -9.46 -8.75
C MET A 140 12.07 -10.18 -10.06
N PRO A 141 12.05 -11.53 -10.09
CA PRO A 141 11.74 -12.30 -11.30
C PRO A 141 10.31 -12.08 -11.72
N GLU A 142 9.98 -12.06 -13.01
CA GLU A 142 8.62 -11.86 -13.55
C GLU A 142 7.54 -12.71 -12.84
N ASN A 143 6.32 -12.16 -12.68
CA ASN A 143 5.27 -12.85 -11.95
C ASN A 143 4.54 -13.80 -12.89
N SER A 144 4.97 -15.05 -12.92
CA SER A 144 4.32 -16.08 -13.74
C SER A 144 3.00 -16.62 -13.16
N LYS A 145 2.58 -16.14 -11.97
CA LYS A 145 1.35 -16.61 -11.31
C LYS A 145 0.19 -15.67 -11.58
N LYS A 146 -1.00 -16.24 -11.79
CA LYS A 146 -2.24 -15.47 -11.84
C LYS A 146 -2.40 -14.64 -10.57
N THR A 147 -2.43 -13.33 -10.71
CA THR A 147 -2.59 -12.36 -9.62
C THR A 147 -4.05 -11.94 -9.50
N TYR A 148 -4.36 -11.18 -8.45
CA TYR A 148 -5.68 -10.54 -8.36
C TYR A 148 -5.91 -9.54 -9.51
N LEU A 149 -4.85 -8.95 -10.08
CA LEU A 149 -4.95 -7.99 -11.18
C LEU A 149 -5.54 -8.63 -12.42
N ASP A 150 -5.33 -9.93 -12.62
CA ASP A 150 -5.92 -10.64 -13.77
C ASP A 150 -7.45 -10.75 -13.69
N ARG A 151 -8.04 -10.31 -12.56
CA ARG A 151 -9.47 -10.33 -12.31
C ARG A 151 -10.07 -8.94 -12.12
N VAL A 152 -9.29 -7.86 -12.17
CA VAL A 152 -9.86 -6.53 -11.88
C VAL A 152 -10.80 -6.02 -12.98
N ASP A 153 -10.77 -6.60 -14.17
CA ASP A 153 -11.73 -6.32 -15.26
C ASP A 153 -12.90 -7.31 -15.29
N ASP A 154 -12.93 -8.30 -14.39
CA ASP A 154 -14.08 -9.18 -14.17
C ASP A 154 -15.14 -8.45 -13.33
N PRO A 155 -16.35 -8.17 -13.83
CA PRO A 155 -17.37 -7.47 -13.06
C PRO A 155 -17.88 -8.30 -11.87
N THR A 156 -17.80 -9.63 -11.94
CA THR A 156 -18.15 -10.48 -10.78
C THR A 156 -17.14 -10.33 -9.66
N PHE A 157 -15.87 -10.05 -10.01
CA PHE A 157 -14.84 -9.75 -9.03
C PHE A 157 -15.15 -8.48 -8.26
N ILE A 158 -15.59 -7.37 -8.91
CA ILE A 158 -15.77 -6.11 -8.18
C ILE A 158 -16.91 -6.13 -7.18
N LEU A 159 -18.01 -6.82 -7.48
CA LEU A 159 -19.12 -6.97 -6.53
C LEU A 159 -18.71 -7.76 -5.28
N MET A 160 -17.67 -8.59 -5.42
CA MET A 160 -17.17 -9.48 -4.36
C MET A 160 -15.86 -9.07 -3.75
N TRP A 161 -15.22 -8.08 -4.35
CA TRP A 161 -14.00 -7.51 -3.84
C TRP A 161 -14.30 -6.79 -2.52
N ASP A 162 -13.47 -7.08 -1.53
CA ASP A 162 -13.56 -6.51 -0.20
C ASP A 162 -12.34 -5.59 -0.01
N PRO A 163 -12.56 -4.26 0.04
CA PRO A 163 -11.49 -3.28 0.12
C PRO A 163 -10.63 -3.43 1.38
N ASP A 164 -11.17 -4.06 2.43
CA ASP A 164 -10.47 -4.23 3.68
C ASP A 164 -9.57 -5.48 3.67
N LYS A 165 -9.77 -6.41 2.74
CA LYS A 165 -9.08 -7.73 2.76
C LYS A 165 -7.83 -7.84 1.89
N MET A 166 -7.68 -7.06 0.81
CA MET A 166 -6.59 -7.28 -0.15
C MET A 166 -5.18 -7.04 0.44
N TYR A 167 -5.09 -6.16 1.44
CA TYR A 167 -3.88 -5.93 2.25
C TYR A 167 -4.19 -5.90 3.75
N ALA A 168 -5.30 -6.54 4.16
CA ALA A 168 -5.57 -6.83 5.57
C ALA A 168 -4.31 -7.48 6.14
N LYS A 169 -3.81 -6.95 7.26
CA LYS A 169 -2.95 -7.76 8.12
C LYS A 169 -3.71 -9.04 8.38
N LYS A 170 -3.30 -10.18 7.80
CA LYS A 170 -3.79 -11.46 8.28
C LYS A 170 -3.51 -11.44 9.79
N PRO A 171 -4.51 -11.58 10.68
CA PRO A 171 -4.21 -12.01 12.03
C PRO A 171 -3.51 -13.36 11.82
N MET A 172 -2.24 -13.40 12.21
CA MET A 172 -1.46 -14.62 12.19
C MET A 172 -2.25 -15.62 13.05
N VAL A 173 -2.89 -16.60 12.42
CA VAL A 173 -3.54 -17.70 13.15
C VAL A 173 -2.39 -18.53 13.70
N LEU A 174 -1.89 -18.15 14.87
CA LEU A 174 -1.19 -19.08 15.74
C LEU A 174 -2.22 -20.16 16.08
N GLY A 175 -1.93 -21.39 15.65
CA GLY A 175 -2.57 -22.56 16.21
C GLY A 175 -2.45 -22.50 17.73
N MET A 176 -3.60 -22.66 18.39
CA MET A 176 -3.79 -23.07 19.77
C MET A 176 -2.54 -23.02 20.65
N ASN A 177 -2.37 -21.90 21.33
CA ASN A 177 -2.16 -21.95 22.77
C ASN A 177 -2.59 -20.63 23.39
N GLN A 178 -3.58 -20.74 24.28
CA GLN A 178 -4.04 -19.67 25.14
C GLN A 178 -2.89 -19.27 26.09
N GLN A 179 -2.03 -18.38 25.65
CA GLN A 179 -1.12 -17.67 26.54
C GLN A 179 -1.13 -16.19 26.20
N LYS A 180 -1.88 -15.46 27.03
CA LYS A 180 -1.82 -14.02 27.32
C LYS A 180 -1.43 -13.11 26.15
N MET A 181 -2.41 -12.32 25.70
CA MET A 181 -2.20 -11.09 24.94
C MET A 181 -0.94 -10.36 25.43
N LYS A 182 0.11 -10.33 24.60
CA LYS A 182 1.13 -9.29 24.69
C LYS A 182 0.73 -8.21 23.70
N THR A 183 0.23 -7.12 24.28
CA THR A 183 0.11 -5.76 23.73
C THR A 183 1.06 -5.51 22.56
N GLY A 184 0.48 -5.09 21.43
CA GLY A 184 1.20 -4.81 20.19
C GLY A 184 2.37 -3.85 20.40
N GLU A 185 3.46 -4.09 19.68
CA GLU A 185 4.57 -3.16 19.65
C GLU A 185 4.07 -1.77 19.21
N PRO A 186 4.44 -0.71 19.93
CA PRO A 186 4.04 0.64 19.59
C PRO A 186 4.53 0.99 18.17
N ILE A 187 3.65 1.59 17.36
CA ILE A 187 4.03 2.16 16.05
C ILE A 187 5.18 3.13 16.33
N LYS A 188 6.38 2.77 15.84
CA LYS A 188 7.57 3.59 16.05
C LYS A 188 7.36 4.94 15.37
N PRO A 189 7.58 6.05 16.10
CA PRO A 189 7.43 7.37 15.50
C PRO A 189 8.48 7.63 14.42
N GLY A 190 8.07 8.30 13.34
CA GLY A 190 8.84 8.43 12.11
C GLY A 190 8.24 9.46 11.16
N ILE A 191 9.07 9.96 10.24
CA ILE A 191 8.66 10.73 9.07
C ILE A 191 9.03 9.89 7.84
N THR A 192 8.21 9.90 6.80
CA THR A 192 8.51 9.29 5.51
C THR A 192 8.02 10.20 4.40
N ILE A 193 8.85 10.43 3.40
CA ILE A 193 8.55 11.32 2.26
C ILE A 193 8.74 10.53 0.97
N PHE A 194 7.77 10.61 0.05
CA PHE A 194 7.84 9.92 -1.24
C PHE A 194 7.12 10.74 -2.33
N PRO A 195 7.62 10.81 -3.58
CA PRO A 195 8.90 10.29 -4.05
C PRO A 195 10.09 11.13 -3.57
N GLN A 196 11.28 10.52 -3.56
CA GLN A 196 12.55 11.18 -3.28
C GLN A 196 13.59 10.75 -4.34
N PRO A 197 14.12 11.67 -5.17
CA PRO A 197 13.86 13.11 -5.17
C PRO A 197 12.43 13.47 -5.64
N ALA A 198 11.93 14.60 -5.16
CA ALA A 198 10.62 15.15 -5.45
C ALA A 198 10.63 15.96 -6.76
N LYS A 199 9.63 15.74 -7.63
CA LYS A 199 9.52 16.46 -8.92
C LYS A 199 8.28 17.33 -9.03
N THR A 200 7.12 16.79 -8.64
CA THR A 200 5.83 17.47 -8.82
C THR A 200 4.98 17.39 -7.56
N THR A 201 4.72 16.19 -7.04
CA THR A 201 3.92 16.00 -5.83
C THR A 201 4.62 15.03 -4.89
N ILE A 202 4.59 15.32 -3.60
CA ILE A 202 5.10 14.43 -2.55
C ILE A 202 4.01 14.06 -1.56
N THR A 203 4.17 12.89 -0.95
CA THR A 203 3.42 12.43 0.20
C THR A 203 4.33 12.42 1.42
N ILE A 204 3.90 13.11 2.48
CA ILE A 204 4.57 13.15 3.79
C ILE A 204 3.73 12.34 4.77
N LYS A 205 4.29 11.27 5.33
CA LYS A 205 3.67 10.44 6.38
C LYS A 205 4.38 10.65 7.71
N ILE A 206 3.61 10.90 8.77
CA ILE A 206 4.11 11.06 10.14
C ILE A 206 3.46 9.98 11.02
N THR A 207 4.25 9.10 11.62
CA THR A 207 3.77 7.94 12.40
C THR A 207 3.96 8.14 13.91
N GLY A 208 3.20 7.39 14.72
CA GLY A 208 3.38 7.36 16.17
C GLY A 208 2.82 8.59 16.91
N VAL A 209 1.83 9.24 16.28
CA VAL A 209 1.24 10.52 16.71
C VAL A 209 -0.13 10.38 17.39
N LYS A 210 -0.63 9.15 17.59
CA LYS A 210 -1.93 8.91 18.23
C LYS A 210 -2.03 9.58 19.59
N ASP A 211 -3.14 10.25 19.83
CA ASP A 211 -3.53 10.90 21.08
C ASP A 211 -2.50 11.96 21.56
N LYS A 212 -1.81 12.62 20.61
CA LYS A 212 -0.81 13.66 20.87
C LYS A 212 -1.14 14.96 20.16
N LYS A 213 -0.72 16.08 20.74
CA LYS A 213 -0.59 17.35 20.01
C LYS A 213 0.59 17.23 19.05
N VAL A 214 0.34 17.53 17.78
CA VAL A 214 1.33 17.47 16.70
C VAL A 214 1.40 18.84 16.04
N THR A 215 2.62 19.35 15.88
CA THR A 215 2.92 20.48 15.01
C THR A 215 3.83 19.97 13.89
N ALA A 216 3.47 20.19 12.63
CA ALA A 216 4.20 19.73 11.46
C ALA A 216 4.22 20.81 10.38
N ALA A 217 5.41 21.09 9.85
CA ALA A 217 5.60 22.09 8.80
C ALA A 217 6.83 21.75 7.93
N VAL A 218 6.86 22.33 6.74
CA VAL A 218 7.98 22.26 5.80
C VAL A 218 8.76 23.57 5.86
N TYR A 219 10.08 23.43 5.82
CA TYR A 219 11.05 24.52 5.85
C TYR A 219 11.97 24.43 4.64
N ASP A 220 12.44 25.57 4.16
CA ASP A 220 13.47 25.63 3.13
C ASP A 220 14.89 25.44 3.72
N ALA A 221 15.92 25.55 2.87
CA ALA A 221 17.32 25.46 3.27
C ALA A 221 17.78 26.63 4.17
N SER A 222 17.10 27.78 4.15
CA SER A 222 17.38 28.92 5.03
C SER A 222 16.81 28.73 6.45
N GLY A 223 15.90 27.76 6.61
CA GLY A 223 15.18 27.49 7.84
C GLY A 223 13.88 28.28 7.96
N GLU A 224 13.42 28.95 6.89
CA GLU A 224 12.14 29.63 6.82
C GLU A 224 10.99 28.62 6.68
N LYS A 225 9.88 28.85 7.39
CA LYS A 225 8.68 28.01 7.30
C LYS A 225 7.91 28.36 6.02
N ILE A 226 7.95 27.48 5.03
CA ILE A 226 7.29 27.69 3.74
C ILE A 226 5.90 27.06 3.64
N LYS A 227 5.60 26.03 4.44
CA LYS A 227 4.29 25.38 4.43
C LYS A 227 3.93 24.79 5.78
N GLU A 228 2.75 25.11 6.29
CA GLU A 228 2.17 24.41 7.44
C GLU A 228 1.42 23.15 6.98
N LEU A 229 1.65 22.03 7.66
CA LEU A 229 1.00 20.74 7.37
C LEU A 229 -0.09 20.43 8.41
N PHE A 230 0.18 20.66 9.69
CA PHE A 230 -0.73 20.32 10.78
C PHE A 230 -0.34 21.03 12.08
N ASP A 231 -1.31 21.55 12.84
CA ASP A 231 -1.09 22.05 14.20
C ASP A 231 -2.34 21.78 15.08
N ALA A 232 -2.49 20.52 15.50
CA ALA A 232 -3.66 20.09 16.28
C ALA A 232 -3.39 18.81 17.08
N GLY A 233 -4.38 18.36 17.85
CA GLY A 233 -4.39 17.00 18.41
C GLY A 233 -4.71 15.96 17.33
N SER A 234 -3.95 14.87 17.28
CA SER A 234 -4.22 13.74 16.39
C SER A 234 -4.90 12.60 17.14
N SER A 235 -6.08 12.17 16.69
CA SER A 235 -6.73 10.92 17.13
C SER A 235 -6.24 9.70 16.35
N LEU A 236 -5.48 9.93 15.27
CA LEU A 236 -4.99 8.89 14.36
C LEU A 236 -3.52 8.54 14.69
N PRO A 237 -3.11 7.27 14.51
CA PRO A 237 -1.72 6.86 14.69
C PRO A 237 -0.77 7.35 13.61
N VAL A 238 -1.30 7.81 12.46
CA VAL A 238 -0.56 8.28 11.30
C VAL A 238 -1.27 9.49 10.70
N LEU A 239 -0.50 10.53 10.35
CA LEU A 239 -0.95 11.67 9.55
C LEU A 239 -0.29 11.58 8.16
N SER A 240 -1.03 11.88 7.10
CA SER A 240 -0.57 11.81 5.71
C SER A 240 -0.97 13.07 4.96
N PHE A 241 0.00 13.71 4.30
CA PHE A 241 -0.20 14.96 3.56
C PHE A 241 0.28 14.78 2.13
N SER A 242 -0.51 15.24 1.16
CA SER A 242 -0.08 15.37 -0.24
C SER A 242 0.26 16.84 -0.50
N LEU A 243 1.44 17.10 -1.06
CA LEU A 243 1.97 18.44 -1.27
C LEU A 243 2.46 18.60 -2.71
N ASP A 244 1.94 19.60 -3.41
CA ASP A 244 2.45 20.03 -4.70
C ASP A 244 3.71 20.89 -4.51
N VAL A 245 4.81 20.42 -5.09
CA VAL A 245 6.14 21.04 -5.07
C VAL A 245 6.60 21.44 -6.47
N SER A 246 5.75 21.34 -7.49
CA SER A 246 6.10 21.69 -8.88
C SER A 246 6.58 23.13 -9.03
N GLY A 247 6.03 24.04 -8.23
CA GLY A 247 6.41 25.45 -8.18
C GLY A 247 7.64 25.76 -7.33
N TRP A 248 8.19 24.79 -6.59
CA TRP A 248 9.28 25.02 -5.63
C TRP A 248 10.63 25.08 -6.33
N GLU A 249 11.61 25.79 -5.76
CA GLU A 249 12.97 25.84 -6.33
C GLU A 249 13.71 24.51 -6.12
N ASN A 250 14.68 24.20 -7.00
CA ASN A 250 15.56 23.06 -6.81
C ASN A 250 16.37 23.25 -5.53
N GLY A 251 16.37 22.24 -4.66
CA GLY A 251 17.05 22.35 -3.38
C GLY A 251 16.55 21.37 -2.34
N ILE A 252 17.15 21.47 -1.15
CA ILE A 252 16.80 20.64 0.00
C ILE A 252 15.77 21.38 0.86
N TYR A 253 14.73 20.66 1.23
CA TYR A 253 13.67 21.09 2.12
C TYR A 253 13.57 20.15 3.31
N THR A 254 13.18 20.67 4.46
CA THR A 254 13.09 19.90 5.70
C THR A 254 11.67 19.86 6.21
N VAL A 255 11.11 18.67 6.38
CA VAL A 255 9.90 18.47 7.19
C VAL A 255 10.30 18.42 8.65
N LYS A 256 9.75 19.30 9.49
CA LYS A 256 9.92 19.25 10.95
C LYS A 256 8.59 18.90 11.61
N THR A 257 8.62 17.98 12.56
CA THR A 257 7.45 17.65 13.37
C THR A 257 7.78 17.56 14.86
N LEU A 258 6.88 18.11 15.68
CA LEU A 258 6.93 18.09 17.13
C LEU A 258 5.69 17.37 17.65
N PHE A 259 5.86 16.33 18.46
CA PHE A 259 4.76 15.69 19.17
C PHE A 259 5.21 15.01 20.47
N GLY A 260 4.49 15.26 21.56
CA GLY A 260 4.96 14.90 22.90
C GLY A 260 6.34 15.52 23.17
N ASN A 261 7.31 14.68 23.57
CA ASN A 261 8.69 15.12 23.85
C ASN A 261 9.65 14.86 22.67
N ARG A 262 9.12 14.68 21.45
CA ARG A 262 9.92 14.32 20.28
C ARG A 262 9.92 15.44 19.27
N ASN A 263 11.12 15.83 18.85
CA ASN A 263 11.36 16.65 17.66
C ASN A 263 11.97 15.74 16.60
N MET A 264 11.39 15.70 15.42
CA MET A 264 11.87 14.89 14.30
C MET A 264 11.95 15.75 13.05
N THR A 265 13.01 15.52 12.27
CA THR A 265 13.22 16.19 10.99
C THR A 265 13.51 15.15 9.91
N MET A 266 13.09 15.43 8.68
CA MET A 266 13.45 14.65 7.52
C MET A 266 13.60 15.56 6.31
N ASP A 267 14.73 15.42 5.64
CA ASP A 267 15.04 16.21 4.45
C ASP A 267 14.55 15.50 3.19
N PHE A 268 14.09 16.30 2.23
CA PHE A 268 13.79 15.86 0.88
C PHE A 268 14.34 16.85 -0.13
N GLU A 269 14.74 16.33 -1.27
CA GLU A 269 15.28 17.12 -2.37
C GLU A 269 14.20 17.35 -3.41
N VAL A 270 14.05 18.59 -3.90
CA VAL A 270 13.25 18.91 -5.07
C VAL A 270 14.20 19.05 -6.26
N VAL A 271 13.92 18.30 -7.34
CA VAL A 271 14.71 18.29 -8.58
C VAL A 271 13.78 18.43 -9.77
N LYS A 272 13.99 19.47 -10.57
CA LYS A 272 13.34 19.71 -11.86
C LYS A 272 14.14 19.10 -13.01
#